data_AF-A0A953PC13-F1
#
_entry.id   AF-A0A953PC13-F1
#
_cell.length_a   1.000
_cell.length_b   1.000
_cell.length_c   1.000
_cell.angle_alpha   90.00
_cell.angle_beta   90.00
_cell.angle_gamma   90.00
#
_symmetry.space_group_name_H-M   'P 1'
#
loop_
_entity.id
_entity.type
_entity.pdbx_description
1 polymer ?
#
loop_
_entity_poly.entity_id
_entity_poly.type
_entity_poly.pdbx_seq_one_letter_code
_entity_poly.pdbx_strand_id
1 'polypeptide(L)'
;MRLTYVWSSLPVLLLASLLLRVPSAQSGKADVYQKWLEEDVHWIITDHERAEFMKLSTDQQRVQFVEAFWSRRDPTPGTPENEFKAEHYRRLAYSNAHFASGVPGWKTDRGHVYIIYGTPDEIHTQPAPATQQPPTNAGSNYPTQTWRYHHLNGASHDLTVPFVDTCRCGDYQLKIDLFKEHELP
;
A
#
# COMPACT_ATOMS: atom_id res chain seq x y z
N MET A 1 40.98 -79.11 -6.34
CA MET A 1 40.03 -78.79 -7.44
C MET A 1 38.67 -79.31 -6.96
N ARG A 2 37.72 -78.53 -6.45
CA ARG A 2 37.18 -77.22 -6.84
C ARG A 2 36.77 -76.38 -5.61
N LEU A 3 36.98 -75.07 -5.69
CA LEU A 3 36.36 -74.04 -4.86
C LEU A 3 34.85 -73.98 -5.14
N THR A 4 34.02 -73.65 -4.14
CA THR A 4 32.93 -72.67 -4.31
C THR A 4 32.66 -71.95 -2.99
N TYR A 5 32.75 -70.62 -3.05
CA TYR A 5 32.38 -69.63 -2.05
C TYR A 5 30.85 -69.48 -1.98
N VAL A 6 30.28 -69.24 -0.80
CA VAL A 6 28.90 -68.74 -0.66
C VAL A 6 28.92 -67.41 0.11
N TRP A 7 28.34 -66.39 -0.51
CA TRP A 7 28.24 -64.97 -0.12
C TRP A 7 27.44 -64.74 1.18
N SER A 8 27.84 -63.80 2.05
CA SER A 8 27.31 -62.41 2.18
C SER A 8 25.77 -62.34 2.21
N SER A 9 25.10 -61.82 3.24
CA SER A 9 25.02 -60.38 3.55
C SER A 9 24.33 -60.16 4.90
N LEU A 10 24.91 -59.34 5.80
CA LEU A 10 24.21 -58.80 6.98
C LEU A 10 23.40 -57.56 6.56
N PRO A 11 22.16 -57.38 7.01
CA PRO A 11 21.38 -56.18 6.69
C PRO A 11 21.93 -54.98 7.47
N VAL A 12 22.37 -53.95 6.74
CA VAL A 12 22.67 -52.62 7.27
C VAL A 12 21.35 -52.00 7.75
N LEU A 13 21.20 -51.83 9.06
CA LEU A 13 20.12 -51.03 9.65
C LEU A 13 20.34 -49.56 9.29
N LEU A 14 19.65 -49.10 8.24
CA LEU A 14 19.47 -47.68 7.94
C LEU A 14 18.60 -47.06 9.03
N LEU A 15 19.22 -46.41 10.00
CA LEU A 15 18.55 -45.43 10.86
C LEU A 15 18.11 -44.27 9.97
N ALA A 16 16.85 -44.30 9.54
CA ALA A 16 16.20 -43.16 8.91
C ALA A 16 16.04 -42.04 9.95
N SER A 17 17.01 -41.13 9.98
CA SER A 17 16.93 -39.89 10.74
C SER A 17 15.76 -39.07 10.22
N LEU A 18 14.60 -39.19 10.86
CA LEU A 18 13.44 -38.36 10.61
C LEU A 18 13.78 -36.94 11.07
N LEU A 19 14.30 -36.12 10.17
CA LEU A 19 14.42 -34.68 10.35
C LEU A 19 13.00 -34.12 10.47
N LEU A 20 12.50 -33.97 11.70
CA LEU A 20 11.38 -33.10 11.99
C LEU A 20 11.76 -31.71 11.50
N ARG A 21 11.28 -31.35 10.32
CA ARG A 21 11.36 -29.99 9.79
C ARG A 21 10.52 -29.12 10.71
N VAL A 22 11.17 -28.51 11.70
CA VAL A 22 10.55 -27.46 12.51
C VAL A 22 10.15 -26.35 11.54
N PRO A 23 8.85 -26.00 11.42
CA PRO A 23 8.46 -24.88 10.59
C PRO A 23 9.10 -23.62 11.18
N SER A 24 9.90 -22.95 10.37
CA SER A 24 10.58 -21.71 10.76
C SER A 24 9.53 -20.63 11.05
N ALA A 25 9.47 -20.16 12.31
CA ALA A 25 8.66 -19.03 12.74
C ALA A 25 9.03 -17.69 12.05
N GLN A 26 10.07 -17.68 11.20
CA GLN A 26 10.51 -16.49 10.45
C GLN A 26 9.55 -16.11 9.33
N SER A 27 8.78 -17.07 8.78
CA SER A 27 7.92 -16.81 7.62
C SER A 27 6.81 -15.79 7.91
N GLY A 28 6.26 -15.77 9.13
CA GLY A 28 5.15 -14.86 9.48
C GLY A 28 5.60 -13.44 9.80
N LYS A 29 6.84 -13.22 10.25
CA LYS A 29 7.35 -11.87 10.56
C LYS A 29 7.88 -11.15 9.33
N ALA A 30 8.53 -11.88 8.42
CA ALA A 30 8.93 -11.33 7.13
C ALA A 30 7.70 -10.79 6.37
N ASP A 31 6.59 -11.53 6.43
CA ASP A 31 5.30 -11.14 5.87
C ASP A 31 4.74 -9.83 6.47
N VAL A 32 4.84 -9.65 7.80
CA VAL A 32 4.39 -8.41 8.48
C VAL A 32 5.14 -7.17 8.01
N TYR A 33 6.48 -7.23 7.92
CA TYR A 33 7.28 -6.08 7.50
C TYR A 33 7.16 -5.79 6.01
N GLN A 34 7.02 -6.84 5.20
CA GLN A 34 6.76 -6.68 3.78
C GLN A 34 5.43 -5.96 3.57
N LYS A 35 4.35 -6.44 4.21
CA LYS A 35 3.04 -5.77 4.17
C LYS A 35 3.12 -4.32 4.63
N TRP A 36 3.80 -4.06 5.75
CA TRP A 36 3.96 -2.70 6.25
C TRP A 36 4.60 -1.79 5.19
N LEU A 37 5.69 -2.25 4.58
CA LEU A 37 6.47 -1.48 3.59
C LEU A 37 5.76 -1.32 2.23
N GLU A 38 5.07 -2.36 1.79
CA GLU A 38 4.46 -2.44 0.46
C GLU A 38 3.03 -1.91 0.42
N GLU A 39 2.31 -1.95 1.55
CA GLU A 39 0.92 -1.54 1.67
C GLU A 39 0.75 -0.38 2.64
N ASP A 40 1.07 -0.58 3.93
CA ASP A 40 0.67 0.36 4.98
C ASP A 40 1.27 1.74 4.73
N VAL A 41 2.58 1.82 4.47
CA VAL A 41 3.28 3.10 4.31
C VAL A 41 3.59 3.45 2.85
N HIS A 42 3.02 2.71 1.89
CA HIS A 42 3.37 2.79 0.46
C HIS A 42 3.46 4.23 -0.06
N TRP A 43 2.46 5.05 0.26
CA TRP A 43 2.33 6.42 -0.23
C TRP A 43 3.07 7.49 0.59
N ILE A 44 3.58 7.14 1.77
CA ILE A 44 4.19 8.12 2.71
C ILE A 44 5.65 7.80 3.05
N ILE A 45 6.14 6.61 2.67
CA ILE A 45 7.55 6.26 2.79
C ILE A 45 8.31 6.80 1.58
N THR A 46 9.42 7.50 1.85
CA THR A 46 10.29 7.99 0.79
C THR A 46 11.13 6.86 0.19
N ASP A 47 11.64 7.04 -1.03
CA ASP A 47 12.54 6.07 -1.66
C ASP A 47 13.80 5.84 -0.82
N HIS A 48 14.32 6.89 -0.20
CA HIS A 48 15.45 6.79 0.73
C HIS A 48 15.11 5.96 1.96
N GLU A 49 13.99 6.25 2.65
CA GLU A 49 13.56 5.46 3.81
C GLU A 49 13.31 3.99 3.44
N ARG A 50 12.70 3.73 2.28
CA ARG A 50 12.50 2.36 1.76
C ARG A 50 13.85 1.66 1.55
N ALA A 51 14.80 2.32 0.90
CA ALA A 51 16.13 1.77 0.66
C ALA A 51 16.88 1.46 1.97
N GLU A 52 16.77 2.33 2.97
CA GLU A 52 17.36 2.10 4.29
C GLU A 52 16.69 0.93 5.02
N PHE A 53 15.36 0.84 4.98
CA PHE A 53 14.62 -0.28 5.58
C PHE A 53 15.02 -1.64 4.99
N MET A 54 15.23 -1.70 3.67
CA MET A 54 15.62 -2.93 2.97
C MET A 54 17.03 -3.42 3.32
N LYS A 55 17.91 -2.57 3.87
CA LYS A 55 19.25 -2.95 4.34
C LYS A 55 19.24 -3.60 5.73
N LEU A 56 18.10 -3.56 6.44
CA LEU A 56 18.00 -4.06 7.81
C LEU A 56 17.90 -5.59 7.85
N SER A 57 18.83 -6.22 8.57
CA SER A 57 18.97 -7.68 8.60
C SER A 57 18.23 -8.35 9.76
N THR A 58 17.87 -7.59 10.80
CA THR A 58 17.28 -8.14 12.03
C THR A 58 15.91 -7.53 12.33
N ASP A 59 15.04 -8.31 12.97
CA ASP A 59 13.73 -7.82 13.41
C ASP A 59 13.86 -6.62 14.36
N GLN A 60 14.84 -6.63 15.27
CA GLN A 60 15.06 -5.53 16.21
C GLN A 60 15.35 -4.22 15.49
N GLN A 61 16.19 -4.25 14.45
CA GLN A 61 16.45 -3.07 13.62
C GLN A 61 15.19 -2.59 12.91
N ARG A 62 14.35 -3.50 12.39
CA ARG A 62 13.09 -3.14 11.73
C ARG A 62 12.09 -2.52 12.70
N VAL A 63 11.96 -3.06 13.91
CA VAL A 63 11.12 -2.46 14.97
C VAL A 63 11.56 -1.04 15.27
N GLN A 64 12.87 -0.83 15.52
CA GLN A 64 13.41 0.50 15.78
C GLN A 64 13.20 1.47 14.62
N PHE A 65 13.32 0.99 13.38
CA PHE A 65 13.03 1.79 12.20
C PHE A 65 11.56 2.21 12.14
N VAL A 66 10.62 1.28 12.34
CA VAL A 66 9.18 1.56 12.30
C VAL A 66 8.79 2.54 13.41
N GLU A 67 9.32 2.36 14.63
CA GLU A 67 9.12 3.29 15.74
C GLU A 67 9.62 4.69 15.38
N ALA A 68 10.85 4.81 14.88
CA ALA A 68 11.42 6.09 14.48
C ALA A 68 10.69 6.72 13.28
N PHE A 69 10.20 5.91 12.33
CA PHE A 69 9.43 6.36 11.17
C PHE A 69 8.16 7.12 11.59
N TRP A 70 7.41 6.56 12.54
CA TRP A 70 6.20 7.18 13.07
C TRP A 70 6.51 8.33 14.01
N SER A 71 7.50 8.17 14.90
CA SER A 71 7.88 9.21 15.86
C SER A 71 8.30 10.52 15.19
N ARG A 72 9.00 10.47 14.05
CA ARG A 72 9.36 11.67 13.28
C ARG A 72 8.17 12.42 12.67
N ARG A 73 7.04 11.73 12.48
CA ARG A 73 5.80 12.27 11.90
C ARG A 73 4.76 12.59 12.97
N ASP A 74 5.12 12.49 14.24
CA ASP A 74 4.24 12.78 15.36
C ASP A 74 4.05 14.30 15.54
N PRO A 75 2.85 14.85 15.34
CA PRO A 75 2.61 16.27 15.57
C PRO A 75 2.58 16.62 17.06
N THR A 76 2.31 15.65 17.94
CA THR A 76 2.20 15.89 19.39
C THR A 76 2.97 14.87 20.23
N PRO A 77 4.32 14.82 20.15
CA PRO A 77 5.15 13.79 20.80
C PRO A 77 5.11 13.75 22.34
N GLY A 78 4.32 14.61 22.98
CA GLY A 78 4.05 14.61 24.42
C GLY A 78 2.78 13.85 24.82
N THR A 79 1.98 13.37 23.86
CA THR A 79 0.81 12.51 24.11
C THR A 79 1.21 11.03 23.99
N PRO A 80 0.45 10.11 24.61
CA PRO A 80 0.69 8.67 24.44
C PRO A 80 0.41 8.17 23.01
N GLU A 81 -0.43 8.87 22.26
CA GLU A 81 -0.88 8.49 20.93
C GLU A 81 -0.22 9.32 19.83
N ASN A 82 0.22 8.67 18.75
CA ASN A 82 0.66 9.39 17.56
C ASN A 82 -0.54 9.65 16.63
N GLU A 83 -1.01 10.89 16.58
CA GLU A 83 -2.24 11.25 15.86
C GLU A 83 -2.08 11.08 14.35
N PHE A 84 -0.90 11.36 13.79
CA PHE A 84 -0.62 11.18 12.37
C PHE A 84 -0.75 9.71 11.97
N LYS A 85 -0.16 8.81 12.75
CA LYS A 85 -0.24 7.36 12.53
C LYS A 85 -1.69 6.88 12.62
N ALA A 86 -2.43 7.31 13.64
CA ALA A 86 -3.83 6.93 13.81
C ALA A 86 -4.69 7.39 12.62
N GLU A 87 -4.51 8.64 12.19
CA GLU A 87 -5.22 9.22 11.05
C GLU A 87 -4.84 8.54 9.73
N HIS A 88 -3.55 8.22 9.53
CA HIS A 88 -3.08 7.49 8.36
C HIS A 88 -3.77 6.12 8.21
N TYR A 89 -3.79 5.33 9.28
CA TYR A 89 -4.48 4.04 9.26
C TYR A 89 -6.01 4.17 9.12
N ARG A 90 -6.61 5.22 9.68
CA ARG A 90 -8.03 5.54 9.44
C ARG A 90 -8.30 5.80 7.96
N ARG A 91 -7.45 6.58 7.30
CA ARG A 91 -7.58 6.88 5.87
C ARG A 91 -7.33 5.66 4.99
N LEU A 92 -6.34 4.82 5.33
CA LEU A 92 -6.09 3.57 4.62
C LEU A 92 -7.31 2.64 4.66
N ALA A 93 -7.92 2.48 5.85
CA ALA A 93 -9.13 1.69 6.03
C ALA A 93 -10.32 2.27 5.24
N TYR A 94 -10.54 3.58 5.31
CA TYR A 94 -11.57 4.28 4.55
C TYR A 94 -11.38 4.08 3.04
N SER A 95 -10.16 4.26 2.55
CA SER A 95 -9.86 4.09 1.12
C SER A 95 -10.22 2.69 0.65
N ASN A 96 -9.86 1.65 1.41
CA ASN A 96 -10.22 0.26 1.09
C ASN A 96 -11.73 0.00 1.09
N ALA A 97 -12.48 0.62 2.01
CA ALA A 97 -13.92 0.45 2.10
C ALA A 97 -14.68 1.18 0.99
N HIS A 98 -14.18 2.33 0.52
CA HIS A 98 -14.94 3.24 -0.36
C HIS A 98 -14.46 3.28 -1.81
N PHE A 99 -13.21 2.91 -2.09
CA PHE A 99 -12.62 3.11 -3.42
C PHE A 99 -12.13 1.84 -4.10
N ALA A 100 -12.44 0.65 -3.57
CA ALA A 100 -12.07 -0.60 -4.24
C ALA A 100 -12.77 -0.74 -5.62
N SER A 101 -11.98 -1.04 -6.66
CA SER A 101 -12.43 -1.11 -8.07
C SER A 101 -11.78 -2.29 -8.81
N GLY A 102 -11.85 -3.49 -8.24
CA GLY A 102 -11.13 -4.68 -8.73
C GLY A 102 -9.69 -4.78 -8.21
N VAL A 103 -9.17 -3.71 -7.61
CA VAL A 103 -8.00 -3.68 -6.72
C VAL A 103 -8.40 -3.13 -5.36
N PRO A 104 -7.60 -3.38 -4.29
CA PRO A 104 -7.80 -2.73 -3.00
C PRO A 104 -7.86 -1.21 -3.15
N GLY A 105 -8.76 -0.56 -2.44
CA GLY A 105 -9.01 0.87 -2.60
C GLY A 105 -7.78 1.73 -2.36
N TRP A 106 -6.87 1.34 -1.46
CA TRP A 106 -5.59 2.05 -1.26
C TRP A 106 -4.70 2.11 -2.51
N LYS A 107 -4.85 1.17 -3.46
CA LYS A 107 -4.10 1.14 -4.73
C LYS A 107 -4.73 2.00 -5.83
N THR A 108 -5.93 2.53 -5.60
CA THR A 108 -6.62 3.38 -6.59
C THR A 108 -6.18 4.83 -6.44
N ASP A 109 -6.34 5.61 -7.50
CA ASP A 109 -5.97 7.03 -7.47
C ASP A 109 -6.77 7.82 -6.42
N ARG A 110 -8.08 7.55 -6.30
CA ARG A 110 -8.90 8.16 -5.22
C ARG A 110 -8.42 7.75 -3.84
N GLY A 111 -8.06 6.47 -3.67
CA GLY A 111 -7.53 5.99 -2.40
C GLY A 111 -6.19 6.61 -2.04
N HIS A 112 -5.29 6.76 -3.02
CA HIS A 112 -4.02 7.46 -2.86
C HIS A 112 -4.25 8.92 -2.44
N VAL A 113 -5.05 9.69 -3.19
CA VAL A 113 -5.36 11.09 -2.86
C VAL A 113 -5.99 11.20 -1.48
N TYR A 114 -6.93 10.31 -1.11
CA TYR A 114 -7.56 10.31 0.20
C TYR A 114 -6.58 9.97 1.33
N ILE A 115 -5.60 9.09 1.11
CA ILE A 115 -4.57 8.76 2.11
C ILE A 115 -3.71 10.00 2.40
N ILE A 116 -3.26 10.69 1.34
CA ILE A 116 -2.39 11.87 1.47
C ILE A 116 -3.15 13.06 2.06
N TYR A 117 -4.30 13.41 1.49
CA TYR A 117 -4.98 14.67 1.80
C TYR A 117 -6.21 14.52 2.70
N GLY A 118 -6.72 13.31 2.89
CA GLY A 118 -7.91 13.06 3.69
C GLY A 118 -9.20 13.43 2.96
N THR A 119 -10.23 13.73 3.76
CA THR A 119 -11.56 14.09 3.26
C THR A 119 -11.52 15.43 2.52
N PRO A 120 -11.99 15.50 1.27
CA PRO A 120 -12.14 16.77 0.57
C PRO A 120 -13.29 17.59 1.15
N ASP A 121 -13.19 18.91 1.01
CA ASP A 121 -14.24 19.85 1.43
C ASP A 121 -15.45 19.78 0.50
N GLU A 122 -15.22 19.61 -0.79
CA GLU A 122 -16.28 19.45 -1.80
C GLU A 122 -16.02 18.25 -2.71
N ILE A 123 -17.10 17.55 -3.03
CA ILE A 123 -17.11 16.50 -4.05
C ILE A 123 -18.18 16.84 -5.07
N HIS A 124 -17.76 17.10 -6.31
CA HIS A 124 -18.67 17.24 -7.44
C HIS A 124 -18.64 15.99 -8.30
N THR A 125 -19.79 15.33 -8.48
CA THR A 125 -19.92 14.13 -9.32
C THR A 125 -20.76 14.44 -10.53
N GLN A 126 -20.23 14.18 -11.72
CA GLN A 126 -20.96 14.28 -12.97
C GLN A 126 -21.17 12.87 -13.54
N PRO A 127 -22.42 12.38 -13.66
CA PRO A 127 -22.69 11.10 -14.30
C PRO A 127 -22.42 11.17 -15.80
N ALA A 128 -22.22 10.01 -16.43
CA ALA A 128 -22.19 9.95 -17.89
C ALA A 128 -23.54 10.38 -18.48
N PRO A 129 -23.56 11.07 -19.64
CA PRO A 129 -24.80 11.41 -20.33
C PRO A 129 -25.67 10.17 -20.59
N ALA A 130 -26.98 10.30 -20.40
CA ALA A 130 -27.95 9.22 -20.64
C ALA A 130 -28.08 8.86 -22.13
N THR A 131 -27.77 9.80 -23.02
CA THR A 131 -27.77 9.63 -24.47
C THR A 131 -26.34 9.53 -24.98
N GLN A 132 -26.05 8.52 -25.81
CA GLN A 132 -24.85 8.48 -26.64
C GLN A 132 -24.97 9.53 -27.76
N GLN A 133 -25.12 10.81 -27.42
CA GLN A 133 -24.99 11.86 -28.42
C GLN A 133 -23.53 11.90 -28.88
N PRO A 134 -23.27 11.98 -30.21
CA PRO A 134 -21.92 12.24 -30.70
C PRO A 134 -21.36 13.47 -29.98
N PRO A 135 -20.09 13.46 -29.55
CA PRO A 135 -19.55 14.54 -28.75
C PRO A 135 -19.54 15.83 -29.58
N THR A 136 -20.54 16.68 -29.37
CA THR A 136 -20.49 18.07 -29.81
C THR A 136 -19.70 18.81 -28.74
N ASN A 137 -18.39 18.88 -28.94
CA ASN A 137 -17.40 19.74 -28.28
C ASN A 137 -17.68 20.14 -26.80
N ALA A 138 -16.83 19.60 -25.91
CA ALA A 138 -16.48 20.09 -24.56
C ALA A 138 -16.94 19.27 -23.33
N GLY A 139 -17.49 18.07 -23.48
CA GLY A 139 -17.78 17.17 -22.35
C GLY A 139 -17.17 15.78 -22.52
N SER A 140 -16.58 15.23 -21.45
CA SER A 140 -16.20 13.81 -21.41
C SER A 140 -17.48 12.96 -21.36
N ASN A 141 -17.61 11.94 -22.22
CA ASN A 141 -18.72 10.99 -22.19
C ASN A 141 -18.63 9.97 -21.02
N TYR A 142 -17.74 10.21 -20.06
CA TYR A 142 -17.47 9.33 -18.93
C TYR A 142 -17.94 9.97 -17.63
N PRO A 143 -18.31 9.18 -16.62
CA PRO A 143 -18.53 9.70 -15.28
C PRO A 143 -17.25 10.39 -14.77
N THR A 144 -17.41 11.54 -14.14
CA THR A 144 -16.30 12.29 -13.53
C THR A 144 -16.60 12.64 -12.08
N GLN A 145 -15.54 12.80 -11.31
CA GLN A 145 -15.60 13.27 -9.94
C GLN A 145 -14.49 14.29 -9.73
N THR A 146 -14.81 15.43 -9.14
CA THR A 146 -13.84 16.47 -8.80
C THR A 146 -13.86 16.66 -7.29
N TRP A 147 -12.70 16.50 -6.65
CA TRP A 147 -12.52 16.78 -5.23
C TRP A 147 -11.85 18.14 -5.07
N ARG A 148 -12.33 18.93 -4.11
CA ARG A 148 -11.76 20.25 -3.79
C ARG A 148 -11.32 20.28 -2.34
N TYR A 149 -10.12 20.80 -2.11
CA TYR A 149 -9.55 21.05 -0.80
C TYR A 149 -9.26 22.55 -0.67
N HIS A 150 -9.90 23.20 0.30
CA HIS A 150 -9.75 24.62 0.57
C HIS A 150 -8.57 24.88 1.48
N HIS A 151 -7.70 25.81 1.07
CA HIS A 151 -6.57 26.28 1.88
C HIS A 151 -5.75 25.16 2.54
N LEU A 152 -5.59 24.04 1.84
CA LEU A 152 -4.93 22.85 2.35
C LEU A 152 -3.53 23.21 2.86
N ASN A 153 -3.22 22.89 4.11
CA ASN A 153 -1.95 23.22 4.77
C ASN A 153 -1.58 24.73 4.71
N GLY A 154 -2.57 25.61 4.70
CA GLY A 154 -2.37 27.06 4.61
C GLY A 154 -2.06 27.58 3.21
N ALA A 155 -2.28 26.75 2.17
CA ALA A 155 -2.14 27.20 0.79
C ALA A 155 -3.08 28.38 0.48
N SER A 156 -2.61 29.30 -0.37
CA SER A 156 -3.38 30.48 -0.80
C SER A 156 -4.46 30.16 -1.85
N HIS A 157 -4.39 28.99 -2.46
CA HIS A 157 -5.32 28.53 -3.49
C HIS A 157 -5.84 27.15 -3.13
N ASP A 158 -7.02 26.85 -3.66
CA ASP A 158 -7.63 25.54 -3.49
C ASP A 158 -6.95 24.50 -4.37
N LEU A 159 -6.78 23.30 -3.83
CA LEU A 159 -6.38 22.13 -4.61
C LEU A 159 -7.61 21.48 -5.21
N THR A 160 -7.67 21.40 -6.54
CA THR A 160 -8.74 20.72 -7.28
C THR A 160 -8.19 19.45 -7.94
N VAL A 161 -8.80 18.31 -7.62
CA VAL A 161 -8.34 16.99 -8.06
C VAL A 161 -9.43 16.32 -8.92
N PRO A 162 -9.27 16.31 -10.26
CA PRO A 162 -10.24 15.71 -11.16
C PRO A 162 -9.96 14.22 -11.42
N PHE A 163 -11.01 13.42 -11.36
CA PHE A 163 -10.99 11.99 -11.67
C PHE A 163 -12.01 11.63 -12.76
N VAL A 164 -11.70 10.60 -13.55
CA VAL A 164 -12.54 10.11 -14.66
C VAL A 164 -12.63 8.59 -14.62
N ASP A 165 -13.85 8.05 -14.70
CA ASP A 165 -14.11 6.60 -14.83
C ASP A 165 -14.28 6.22 -16.31
N THR A 166 -13.15 5.99 -17.00
CA THR A 166 -13.17 5.64 -18.43
C THR A 166 -13.69 4.23 -18.70
N CYS A 167 -13.53 3.28 -17.76
CA CYS A 167 -14.03 1.92 -17.90
C CYS A 167 -15.54 1.80 -17.60
N ARG A 168 -16.14 2.82 -16.96
CA ARG A 168 -17.50 2.79 -16.40
C ARG A 168 -17.67 1.67 -15.36
N CYS A 169 -16.58 1.36 -14.65
CA CYS A 169 -16.49 0.28 -13.69
C CYS A 169 -16.32 0.78 -12.25
N GLY A 170 -16.41 2.10 -12.04
CA GLY A 170 -16.20 2.75 -10.75
C GLY A 170 -14.73 3.04 -10.45
N ASP A 171 -13.81 2.76 -11.38
CA ASP A 171 -12.39 3.10 -11.26
C ASP A 171 -12.13 4.53 -11.73
N TYR A 172 -12.30 5.49 -10.83
CA TYR A 172 -12.08 6.90 -11.11
C TYR A 172 -10.58 7.21 -11.05
N GLN A 173 -9.98 7.39 -12.23
CA GLN A 173 -8.54 7.61 -12.40
C GLN A 173 -8.21 9.10 -12.44
N LEU A 174 -7.10 9.47 -11.82
CA LEU A 174 -6.53 10.80 -11.82
C LEU A 174 -5.96 11.12 -13.20
N LYS A 175 -6.26 12.30 -13.73
CA LYS A 175 -5.80 12.74 -15.07
C LYS A 175 -4.74 13.85 -15.03
N ILE A 176 -4.36 14.29 -13.84
CA ILE A 176 -3.29 15.28 -13.62
C ILE A 176 -2.10 14.62 -12.94
N ASP A 177 -0.92 15.18 -13.15
CA ASP A 177 0.30 14.69 -12.55
C ASP A 177 0.52 15.32 -11.16
N LEU A 178 -0.35 14.97 -10.21
CA LEU A 178 -0.42 15.64 -8.90
C LEU A 178 0.81 15.41 -8.02
N PHE A 179 1.53 14.31 -8.25
CA PHE A 179 2.57 13.82 -7.33
C PHE A 179 3.99 13.90 -7.91
N LYS A 180 4.16 14.54 -9.07
CA LYS A 180 5.47 14.57 -9.78
C LYS A 180 6.26 15.85 -9.59
N GLU A 181 5.69 16.87 -8.94
CA GLU A 181 6.37 18.15 -8.77
C GLU A 181 6.98 18.40 -7.40
N HIS A 182 6.71 17.61 -6.35
CA HIS A 182 7.34 17.88 -5.06
C HIS A 182 7.63 16.60 -4.26
N GLU A 183 8.90 16.47 -3.86
CA GLU A 183 9.30 15.77 -2.63
C GLU A 183 8.33 16.21 -1.54
N LEU A 184 7.50 15.27 -1.08
CA LEU A 184 6.60 15.50 0.04
C LEU A 184 7.45 15.93 1.26
N PRO A 185 7.06 16.98 2.00
CA PRO A 185 7.78 17.40 3.21
C PRO A 185 7.82 16.30 4.28
#